data_AF-A0A820LEN0-F1
#
_entry.id   AF-A0A820LEN0-F1
#
_cell.length_a   1.000
_cell.length_b   1.000
_cell.length_c   1.000
_cell.angle_alpha   90.00
_cell.angle_beta   90.00
_cell.angle_gamma   90.00
#
_symmetry.space_group_name_H-M   'P 1'
#
loop_
_entity.id
_entity.type
_entity.pdbx_description
1 polymer ?
#
loop_
_entity_poly.entity_id
_entity_poly.type
_entity_poly.pdbx_seq_one_letter_code
_entity_poly.pdbx_strand_id
1 'polypeptide(L)' 'MKTPNFACFFDIDGVITKGPNFITVAKPAIQTLIQLNVPVVFVSNTCMLESDKAKQLSNVLGVTVSSFY' A
#
# COMPACT_ATOMS: atom_id res chain seq x y z
N MET A 1 -17.23 -15.61 -5.83
CA MET A 1 -16.04 -14.85 -6.29
C MET A 1 -14.83 -15.76 -6.13
N LYS A 2 -13.89 -15.78 -7.08
CA LYS A 2 -12.65 -16.58 -6.96
C LYS A 2 -11.69 -15.84 -6.02
N THR A 3 -11.22 -16.52 -4.98
CA THR A 3 -10.13 -16.02 -4.15
C THR A 3 -8.83 -16.13 -4.93
N PRO A 4 -8.04 -15.06 -5.09
CA PRO A 4 -6.73 -15.14 -5.73
C PRO A 4 -5.80 -16.07 -4.93
N ASN A 5 -4.97 -16.83 -5.64
CA ASN A 5 -3.96 -17.73 -5.08
C ASN A 5 -2.58 -17.06 -4.96
N PHE A 6 -2.57 -15.72 -4.97
CA PHE A 6 -1.37 -14.89 -4.90
C PHE A 6 -1.64 -13.64 -4.07
N ALA A 7 -0.57 -12.99 -3.64
CA ALA A 7 -0.58 -11.71 -2.96
C ALA A 7 0.46 -10.78 -3.60
N CYS A 8 0.31 -9.47 -3.42
CA CYS A 8 1.24 -8.47 -3.91
C CYS A 8 1.97 -7.80 -2.75
N PHE A 9 3.30 -7.76 -2.84
CA PHE A 9 4.17 -7.05 -1.92
C PHE A 9 4.75 -5.84 -2.67
N PHE A 10 4.51 -4.64 -2.15
CA PHE A 10 5.02 -3.41 -2.74
C PHE A 10 6.05 -2.76 -1.84
N ASP A 11 7.18 -2.37 -2.42
CA ASP A 11 7.98 -1.31 -1.81
C ASP A 11 7.16 -0.01 -1.73
N ILE A 12 7.57 0.92 -0.88
CA ILE A 12 6.94 2.23 -0.78
C ILE A 12 7.73 3.26 -1.59
N ASP A 13 9.03 3.37 -1.35
CA ASP A 13 9.84 4.43 -1.94
C ASP A 13 10.25 4.06 -3.37
N GLY A 14 9.89 4.91 -4.33
CA GLY A 14 10.03 4.67 -5.77
C GLY A 14 8.86 3.93 -6.41
N VAL A 15 7.91 3.41 -5.62
CA VAL A 15 6.74 2.65 -6.12
C VAL A 15 5.42 3.37 -5.80
N ILE A 16 5.21 3.71 -4.53
CA ILE A 16 4.03 4.45 -4.05
C ILE A 16 4.36 5.94 -3.93
N THR A 17 5.56 6.25 -3.45
CA THR A 17 6.06 7.61 -3.27
C THR A 17 7.34 7.84 -4.06
N LYS A 18 7.67 9.09 -4.38
CA LYS A 18 8.97 9.52 -4.87
C LYS A 18 9.43 10.72 -4.05
N GLY A 19 10.20 10.44 -3.00
CA GLY A 19 10.49 11.42 -1.95
C GLY A 19 9.17 11.87 -1.28
N PRO A 20 8.90 13.19 -1.16
CA PRO A 20 7.67 13.69 -0.55
C PRO A 20 6.44 13.55 -1.44
N ASN A 21 6.61 13.27 -2.74
CA ASN A 21 5.54 13.25 -3.71
C ASN A 21 4.91 11.87 -3.83
N PHE A 22 3.59 11.83 -4.03
CA PHE A 22 2.88 10.59 -4.34
C PHE A 22 2.91 10.27 -5.83
N ILE A 23 3.06 8.98 -6.17
CA ILE A 23 2.95 8.48 -7.54
C ILE A 23 1.46 8.28 -7.85
N THR A 24 0.92 9.11 -8.75
CA THR A 24 -0.53 9.20 -9.03
C THR A 24 -1.17 7.87 -9.42
N VAL A 25 -0.45 6.99 -10.11
CA VAL A 25 -0.97 5.68 -10.57
C VAL A 25 -1.03 4.62 -9.48
N ALA A 26 -0.36 4.82 -8.34
CA ALA A 26 -0.36 3.83 -7.26
C ALA A 26 -1.75 3.67 -6.64
N LYS A 27 -2.50 4.76 -6.44
CA LYS A 27 -3.84 4.72 -5.84
C LYS A 27 -4.82 3.84 -6.63
N PRO A 28 -5.06 4.10 -7.94
CA PRO A 28 -5.98 3.27 -8.70
C PRO A 28 -5.51 1.80 -8.79
N ALA A 29 -4.20 1.55 -8.90
CA ALA A 29 -3.67 0.19 -8.94
C ALA A 29 -3.96 -0.60 -7.65
N ILE A 30 -3.72 0.00 -6.49
CA ILE A 30 -4.01 -0.64 -5.19
C ILE A 30 -5.52 -0.84 -5.01
N GLN A 31 -6.34 0.13 -5.40
CA GLN A 31 -7.79 0.00 -5.33
C GLN A 31 -8.33 -1.14 -6.21
N THR A 32 -7.77 -1.32 -7.42
CA THR A 32 -8.10 -2.45 -8.29
C THR A 32 -7.75 -3.79 -7.63
N LEU A 33 -6.56 -3.91 -7.01
CA LEU A 33 -6.17 -5.15 -6.31
C LEU A 33 -7.12 -5.47 -5.15
N ILE A 34 -7.54 -4.46 -4.38
CA ILE A 34 -8.51 -4.62 -3.29
C ILE A 34 -9.88 -5.07 -3.83
N GLN A 35 -10.37 -4.47 -4.92
CA GLN A 35 -11.63 -4.89 -5.56
C GLN A 35 -11.58 -6.34 -6.07
N LEU A 36 -10.40 -6.81 -6.47
CA LEU A 36 -10.16 -8.18 -6.90
C LEU A 36 -9.89 -9.14 -5.72
N ASN A 37 -10.01 -8.67 -4.47
CA ASN A 37 -9.70 -9.41 -3.25
C ASN A 37 -8.26 -9.96 -3.21
N VAL A 38 -7.31 -9.29 -3.89
CA VAL A 38 -5.89 -9.63 -3.82
C VAL A 38 -5.32 -9.07 -2.53
N PRO A 39 -4.71 -9.89 -1.66
CA PRO A 39 -4.00 -9.39 -0.49
C PRO A 39 -2.84 -8.50 -0.90
N VAL A 40 -2.73 -7.34 -0.27
CA VAL A 40 -1.68 -6.35 -0.51
C VAL A 40 -0.91 -6.12 0.78
N VAL A 41 0.41 -6.18 0.70
CA VAL A 41 1.33 -5.88 1.79
C VAL A 41 2.30 -4.80 1.34
N PHE A 42 2.50 -3.79 2.17
CA PHE A 42 3.53 -2.78 1.95
C PHE A 42 4.77 -3.13 2.76
N VAL A 43 5.92 -3.11 2.11
CA VAL A 43 7.23 -3.37 2.71
C VAL A 43 8.05 -2.11 2.52
N SER A 44 8.80 -1.68 3.54
CA SER A 44 9.65 -0.51 3.43
C SER A 44 10.82 -0.63 4.38
N ASN A 45 11.98 -0.13 3.96
CA ASN A 45 13.19 -0.08 4.78
C ASN A 45 13.34 1.28 5.51
N THR A 46 12.23 1.82 6.00
CA THR A 46 12.21 3.10 6.73
C THR A 46 12.43 2.91 8.23
N CYS A 47 13.01 3.90 8.90
CA CYS A 47 13.10 3.96 10.36
C CYS A 47 11.86 4.60 11.03
N MET A 48 10.81 4.88 10.26
CA MET A 48 9.54 5.40 10.76
C MET A 48 8.74 4.31 11.49
N LEU A 49 7.93 4.71 12.48
CA LEU A 49 6.95 3.81 13.10
C LEU A 49 5.96 3.28 12.04
N GLU A 50 5.66 1.99 12.13
CA GLU A 50 4.77 1.33 11.17
C GLU A 50 3.37 1.96 11.16
N SER A 51 2.86 2.34 12.33
CA SER A 51 1.55 3.00 12.49
C SER A 51 1.48 4.35 11.78
N ASP A 52 2.53 5.16 11.88
CA ASP A 52 2.61 6.46 11.20
C ASP A 52 2.67 6.28 9.68
N LYS A 53 3.44 5.29 9.23
CA LYS A 53 3.55 4.95 7.79
C LYS A 53 2.22 4.43 7.24
N ALA A 54 1.54 3.56 7.99
CA ALA A 54 0.22 3.04 7.64
C ALA A 54 -0.82 4.16 7.55
N LYS A 55 -0.80 5.12 8.49
CA LYS A 55 -1.67 6.31 8.45
C LYS A 55 -1.39 7.17 7.23
N GLN A 56 -0.11 7.41 6.91
CA GLN A 56 0.28 8.18 5.72
C GLN A 56 -0.21 7.49 4.44
N LEU A 57 0.04 6.18 4.29
CA LEU A 57 -0.44 5.40 3.16
C LEU A 57 -1.96 5.41 3.06
N SER A 58 -2.66 5.29 4.19
CA SER A 58 -4.12 5.29 4.21
C SER A 58 -4.72 6.57 3.65
N ASN A 59 -4.19 7.72 4.07
CA ASN A 59 -4.63 9.03 3.59
C ASN A 59 -4.41 9.18 2.09
N VAL A 60 -3.27 8.72 1.59
CA VAL A 60 -2.86 8.91 0.20
C VAL A 60 -3.59 7.95 -0.74
N LEU A 61 -3.71 6.67 -0.36
CA LEU A 61 -4.38 5.65 -1.15
C LEU A 61 -5.91 5.69 -1.02
N GLY A 62 -6.43 6.36 0.01
CA GLY A 62 -7.87 6.42 0.29
C GLY A 62 -8.45 5.05 0.67
N VAL A 63 -7.66 4.21 1.33
CA VAL A 63 -8.03 2.89 1.85
C VAL A 63 -7.43 2.72 3.23
N THR A 64 -8.02 1.91 4.10
CA THR A 64 -7.43 1.63 5.41
C THR A 64 -6.25 0.68 5.26
N VAL A 65 -5.06 1.11 5.67
CA VAL A 65 -3.87 0.28 5.82
C VAL A 65 -3.66 0.04 7.31
N SER A 66 -3.56 -1.22 7.72
CA SER A 66 -3.28 -1.63 9.11
C SER A 66 -1.78 -1.90 9.30
N SER A 67 -1.27 -1.64 10.50
CA SER A 67 -0.01 -2.22 10.95
C SER A 67 -0.21 -3.67 11.38
N PHE A 68 0.83 -4.49 11.28
CA PHE A 68 0.86 -5.87 11.78
C PHE A 68 1.12 -5.96 13.29
N TYR A 69 1.62 -4.87 13.89
CA TYR A 69 1.88 -4.73 15.33
C TYR A 69 1.07 -3.60 15.95
#